data_AF-E3FKQ8-F1
#
_entry.id   AF-E3FKQ8-F1
#
_cell.length_a   1.000
_cell.length_b   1.000
_cell.length_c   1.000
_cell.angle_alpha   90.00
_cell.angle_beta   90.00
_cell.angle_gamma   90.00
#
_symmetry.space_group_name_H-M   'P 1'
#
loop_
_entity.id
_entity.type
_entity.pdbx_description
1 polymer ?
#
loop_
_entity_poly.entity_id
_entity_poly.type
_entity_poly.pdbx_seq_one_letter_code
_entity_poly.pdbx_strand_id
1 'polypeptide(L)'
;MRKLAEKNPEKLVDLLQERLTFERTSVRLYDRVLSLMASSGEAQVHAMLNTMRAHRDEEAEHQEWLEEQIRALGGDVNGETELSRLVTAEAQGIEQVILAQAPQLPHLFHALMAAELVDNAGWDLLVSLAEDADDDEALDTFGLRLAEEEDHLEFLRQTLTRYAENRVLGGALHLPSEL
;
A
#
# COMPACT_ATOMS: atom_id res chain seq x y z
N MET A 1 20.34 -6.57 1.38
CA MET A 1 19.61 -7.72 1.98
C MET A 1 20.41 -9.03 2.11
N ARG A 2 21.75 -8.99 2.08
CA ARG A 2 22.56 -10.23 2.18
C ARG A 2 22.52 -10.87 3.56
N LYS A 3 22.74 -10.08 4.62
CA LYS A 3 22.85 -10.59 6.00
C LYS A 3 21.49 -11.07 6.52
N LEU A 4 20.41 -10.42 6.10
CA LEU A 4 19.05 -10.86 6.40
C LEU A 4 18.76 -12.23 5.77
N ALA A 5 19.12 -12.41 4.50
CA ALA A 5 18.94 -13.68 3.79
C ALA A 5 19.77 -14.83 4.39
N GLU A 6 20.95 -14.55 4.96
CA GLU A 6 21.79 -15.55 5.65
C GLU A 6 21.10 -16.16 6.88
N LYS A 7 20.12 -15.46 7.49
CA LYS A 7 19.43 -15.97 8.69
C LYS A 7 18.54 -17.16 8.35
N ASN A 8 17.61 -16.98 7.42
CA ASN A 8 16.63 -18.00 6.99
C ASN A 8 16.10 -17.64 5.58
N PRO A 9 16.78 -18.04 4.49
CA PRO A 9 16.46 -17.56 3.14
C PRO A 9 15.06 -17.98 2.67
N GLU A 10 14.64 -19.21 2.94
CA GLU A 10 13.30 -19.71 2.55
C GLU A 10 12.17 -18.92 3.23
N LYS A 11 12.34 -18.59 4.53
CA LYS A 11 11.35 -17.81 5.28
C LYS A 11 11.33 -16.33 4.87
N LEU A 12 12.49 -15.79 4.53
CA LEU A 12 12.58 -14.44 3.97
C LEU A 12 11.85 -14.37 2.63
N VAL A 13 12.03 -15.36 1.75
CA VAL A 13 11.32 -15.41 0.46
C VAL A 13 9.81 -15.53 0.66
N ASP A 14 9.33 -16.31 1.63
CA ASP A 14 7.90 -16.40 1.97
C ASP A 14 7.35 -15.02 2.41
N LEU A 15 8.05 -14.32 3.30
CA LEU A 15 7.68 -12.98 3.75
C LEU A 15 7.69 -11.95 2.60
N LEU A 16 8.71 -11.97 1.74
CA LEU A 16 8.75 -11.07 0.59
C LEU A 16 7.65 -11.40 -0.44
N GLN A 17 7.26 -12.68 -0.58
CA GLN A 17 6.13 -13.06 -1.44
C GLN A 17 4.78 -12.60 -0.89
N GLU A 18 4.62 -12.58 0.43
CA GLU A 18 3.48 -11.94 1.08
C GLU A 18 3.41 -10.46 0.69
N ARG A 19 4.50 -9.71 0.91
CA ARG A 19 4.58 -8.31 0.50
C ARG A 19 4.29 -8.10 -0.97
N LEU A 20 4.90 -8.89 -1.87
CA LEU A 20 4.66 -8.79 -3.30
C LEU A 20 3.17 -9.02 -3.66
N THR A 21 2.51 -9.92 -2.94
CA THR A 21 1.08 -10.19 -3.13
C THR A 21 0.23 -9.02 -2.65
N PHE A 22 0.65 -8.37 -1.56
CA PHE A 22 0.05 -7.14 -1.07
C PHE A 22 0.21 -6.00 -2.09
N GLU A 23 1.42 -5.68 -2.54
CA GLU A 23 1.68 -4.59 -3.51
C GLU A 23 0.89 -4.77 -4.81
N ARG A 24 0.86 -5.99 -5.35
CA ARG A 24 0.04 -6.33 -6.53
C ARG A 24 -1.43 -6.00 -6.30
N THR A 25 -1.89 -6.19 -5.07
CA THR A 25 -3.26 -5.89 -4.68
C THR A 25 -3.45 -4.38 -4.51
N SER A 26 -2.57 -3.69 -3.79
CA SER A 26 -2.56 -2.22 -3.64
C SER A 26 -2.63 -1.51 -4.98
N VAL A 27 -1.77 -1.86 -5.95
CA VAL A 27 -1.81 -1.30 -7.32
C VAL A 27 -3.19 -1.43 -7.96
N ARG A 28 -3.84 -2.60 -7.87
CA ARG A 28 -5.19 -2.82 -8.43
C ARG A 28 -6.25 -2.01 -7.70
N LEU A 29 -6.13 -1.89 -6.38
CA LEU A 29 -7.06 -1.10 -5.56
C LEU A 29 -6.96 0.38 -5.93
N TYR A 30 -5.74 0.92 -6.02
CA TYR A 30 -5.49 2.28 -6.48
C TYR A 30 -6.02 2.52 -7.89
N ASP A 31 -5.74 1.64 -8.84
CA ASP A 31 -6.25 1.75 -10.22
C ASP A 31 -7.78 1.88 -10.25
N ARG A 32 -8.47 1.10 -9.41
CA ARG A 32 -9.93 1.16 -9.29
C ARG A 32 -10.39 2.47 -8.65
N VAL A 33 -9.77 2.91 -7.56
CA VAL A 33 -10.12 4.16 -6.87
C VAL A 33 -9.89 5.36 -7.79
N LEU A 34 -8.74 5.42 -8.47
CA LEU A 34 -8.41 6.44 -9.45
C LEU A 34 -9.42 6.52 -10.59
N SER A 35 -9.86 5.37 -11.12
CA SER A 35 -10.90 5.32 -12.16
C SER A 35 -12.22 5.96 -11.70
N LEU A 36 -12.60 5.71 -10.44
CA LEU A 36 -13.83 6.27 -9.86
C LEU A 36 -13.68 7.75 -9.52
N MET A 37 -12.52 8.17 -9.01
CA MET A 37 -12.19 9.59 -8.79
C MET A 37 -12.24 10.38 -10.09
N ALA A 38 -11.65 9.86 -11.17
CA ALA A 38 -11.64 10.52 -12.48
C ALA A 38 -13.03 10.60 -13.13
N SER A 39 -13.97 9.75 -12.69
CA SER A 39 -15.37 9.77 -13.11
C SER A 39 -16.23 10.66 -12.22
N SER A 40 -15.66 11.25 -11.17
CA SER A 40 -16.36 12.15 -10.25
C SER A 40 -16.71 13.48 -10.94
N GLY A 41 -17.81 14.11 -10.50
CA GLY A 41 -18.13 15.49 -10.89
C GLY A 41 -17.49 16.55 -9.98
N GLU A 42 -16.73 16.14 -8.97
CA GLU A 42 -16.26 17.00 -7.90
C GLU A 42 -14.84 17.54 -8.17
N ALA A 43 -14.72 18.86 -8.36
CA ALA A 43 -13.44 19.51 -8.65
C ALA A 43 -12.35 19.26 -7.58
N GLN A 44 -12.75 19.14 -6.32
CA GLN A 44 -11.82 18.85 -5.22
C GLN A 44 -11.24 17.43 -5.30
N VAL A 45 -12.05 16.46 -5.73
CA VAL A 45 -11.59 15.08 -5.95
C VAL A 45 -10.62 15.05 -7.13
N HIS A 46 -10.89 15.82 -8.18
CA HIS A 46 -9.98 15.93 -9.33
C HIS A 46 -8.64 16.55 -8.95
N ALA A 47 -8.61 17.49 -7.99
CA ALA A 47 -7.37 18.09 -7.51
C ALA A 47 -6.43 17.09 -6.81
N MET A 48 -6.96 15.99 -6.27
CA MET A 48 -6.18 14.92 -5.63
C MET A 48 -5.62 13.89 -6.62
N LEU A 49 -6.05 13.90 -7.89
CA LEU A 49 -5.74 12.82 -8.84
C LEU A 49 -4.24 12.68 -9.11
N ASN A 50 -3.47 13.76 -9.08
CA ASN A 50 -2.03 13.70 -9.31
C ASN A 50 -1.33 12.97 -8.16
N THR A 51 -1.61 13.38 -6.91
CA THR A 51 -1.06 12.74 -5.71
C THR A 51 -1.43 11.27 -5.64
N MET A 52 -2.71 10.93 -5.84
CA MET A 52 -3.16 9.53 -5.83
C MET A 52 -2.54 8.68 -6.96
N ARG A 53 -2.13 9.30 -8.08
CA ARG A 53 -1.39 8.61 -9.15
C ARG A 53 0.07 8.40 -8.77
N ALA A 54 0.69 9.38 -8.11
CA ALA A 54 2.05 9.24 -7.62
C ALA A 54 2.14 8.05 -6.64
N HIS A 55 1.23 7.97 -5.66
CA HIS A 55 1.19 6.85 -4.73
C HIS A 55 1.04 5.52 -5.48
N ARG A 56 0.06 5.42 -6.39
CA ARG A 56 -0.12 4.23 -7.24
C ARG A 56 1.14 3.84 -8.03
N ASP A 57 1.92 4.81 -8.46
CA ASP A 57 3.16 4.57 -9.22
C ASP A 57 4.30 4.11 -8.28
N GLU A 58 4.35 4.63 -7.05
CA GLU A 58 5.24 4.16 -5.97
C GLU A 58 4.93 2.70 -5.61
N GLU A 59 3.66 2.33 -5.41
CA GLU A 59 3.20 0.93 -5.20
C GLU A 59 3.68 -0.01 -6.33
N ALA A 60 3.66 0.47 -7.57
CA ALA A 60 4.12 -0.31 -8.72
C ALA A 60 5.65 -0.47 -8.73
N GLU A 61 6.39 0.56 -8.32
CA GLU A 61 7.84 0.47 -8.10
C GLU A 61 8.17 -0.52 -6.97
N HIS A 62 7.40 -0.52 -5.89
CA HIS A 62 7.56 -1.45 -4.77
C HIS A 62 7.36 -2.89 -5.22
N GLN A 63 6.29 -3.12 -5.99
CA GLN A 63 6.02 -4.40 -6.63
C GLN A 63 7.20 -4.86 -7.48
N GLU A 64 7.68 -4.03 -8.41
CA GLU A 64 8.81 -4.35 -9.30
C GLU A 64 10.07 -4.70 -8.50
N TRP A 65 10.37 -3.89 -7.48
CA TRP A 65 11.52 -4.12 -6.61
C TRP A 65 11.43 -5.45 -5.86
N LEU A 66 10.28 -5.77 -5.26
CA LEU A 66 10.07 -7.04 -4.56
C LEU A 66 10.26 -8.24 -5.50
N GLU A 67 9.76 -8.14 -6.73
CA GLU A 67 9.99 -9.19 -7.73
C GLU A 67 11.48 -9.39 -8.03
N GLU A 68 12.25 -8.32 -8.16
CA GLU A 68 13.70 -8.41 -8.35
C GLU A 68 14.39 -9.07 -7.16
N GLN A 69 14.01 -8.69 -5.94
CA GLN A 69 14.61 -9.25 -4.74
C GLN A 69 14.30 -10.73 -4.55
N ILE A 70 13.04 -11.14 -4.76
CA ILE A 70 12.64 -12.55 -4.70
C ILE A 70 13.41 -13.37 -5.73
N ARG A 71 13.56 -12.87 -6.97
CA ARG A 71 14.36 -13.54 -8.01
C ARG A 71 15.83 -13.65 -7.60
N ALA A 72 16.41 -12.59 -7.03
CA ALA A 72 17.80 -12.57 -6.58
C ALA A 72 18.06 -13.60 -5.47
N LEU A 73 17.06 -13.88 -4.62
CA LEU A 73 17.09 -14.91 -3.59
C LEU A 73 16.75 -16.32 -4.11
N GLY A 74 16.47 -16.48 -5.40
CA GLY A 74 16.13 -17.75 -6.04
C GLY A 74 14.67 -18.18 -5.86
N GLY A 75 13.80 -17.28 -5.41
CA GLY A 75 12.36 -17.52 -5.28
C GLY A 75 11.60 -17.40 -6.61
N ASP A 76 10.41 -17.98 -6.64
CA ASP A 76 9.45 -17.84 -7.74
C ASP A 76 8.45 -16.72 -7.43
N VAL A 77 8.48 -15.63 -8.20
CA VAL A 77 7.59 -14.45 -8.04
C VAL A 77 6.12 -14.73 -8.40
N ASN A 78 5.85 -15.86 -9.05
CA ASN A 78 4.50 -16.34 -9.33
C ASN A 78 4.11 -17.53 -8.43
N GLY A 79 5.00 -17.91 -7.51
CA GLY A 79 4.75 -18.92 -6.51
C GLY A 79 3.64 -18.48 -5.56
N GLU A 80 2.99 -19.47 -4.95
CA GLU A 80 2.03 -19.23 -3.87
C GLU A 80 2.57 -19.88 -2.59
N THR A 81 2.91 -19.04 -1.61
CA THR A 81 3.43 -19.45 -0.32
C THR A 81 2.35 -19.44 0.76
N GLU A 82 2.73 -19.78 1.99
CA GLU A 82 1.80 -19.73 3.12
C GLU A 82 1.34 -18.30 3.39
N LEU A 83 2.27 -17.35 3.47
CA LEU A 83 1.95 -15.97 3.79
C LEU A 83 1.25 -15.25 2.62
N SER A 84 1.57 -15.58 1.36
CA SER A 84 0.86 -15.03 0.21
C SER A 84 -0.62 -15.42 0.17
N ARG A 85 -0.97 -16.64 0.61
CA ARG A 85 -2.38 -17.07 0.77
C ARG A 85 -3.08 -16.34 1.90
N LEU A 86 -2.39 -16.14 3.03
CA LEU A 86 -2.93 -15.42 4.18
C LEU A 86 -3.33 -13.99 3.78
N VAL A 87 -2.38 -13.26 3.20
CA VAL A 87 -2.62 -11.85 2.84
C VAL A 87 -3.67 -11.70 1.75
N THR A 88 -3.74 -12.66 0.81
CA THR A 88 -4.83 -12.72 -0.17
C THR A 88 -6.19 -12.83 0.53
N ALA A 89 -6.31 -13.68 1.55
CA ALA A 89 -7.55 -13.84 2.30
C ALA A 89 -7.91 -12.59 3.13
N GLU A 90 -6.92 -11.91 3.71
CA GLU A 90 -7.11 -10.67 4.47
C GLU A 90 -7.57 -9.53 3.56
N ALA A 91 -6.94 -9.37 2.39
CA ALA A 91 -7.26 -8.33 1.42
C ALA A 91 -8.67 -8.47 0.80
N GLN A 92 -9.28 -9.67 0.82
CA GLN A 92 -10.61 -9.90 0.26
C GLN A 92 -11.68 -8.95 0.83
N GLY A 93 -11.60 -8.61 2.12
CA GLY A 93 -12.56 -7.68 2.73
C GLY A 93 -12.46 -6.28 2.14
N ILE A 94 -11.23 -5.82 1.87
CA ILE A 94 -10.95 -4.51 1.26
C ILE A 94 -11.41 -4.51 -0.19
N GLU A 95 -11.05 -5.54 -0.96
CA GLU A 95 -11.45 -5.70 -2.35
C GLU A 95 -12.99 -5.70 -2.50
N GLN A 96 -13.72 -6.37 -1.60
CA GLN A 96 -15.18 -6.38 -1.61
C GLN A 96 -15.80 -4.97 -1.49
N VAL A 97 -15.19 -4.08 -0.70
CA VAL A 97 -15.65 -2.69 -0.56
C VAL A 97 -15.33 -1.89 -1.82
N ILE A 98 -14.11 -2.02 -2.34
CA ILE A 98 -13.62 -1.22 -3.48
C ILE A 98 -14.30 -1.63 -4.80
N LEU A 99 -14.59 -2.92 -4.96
CA LEU A 99 -15.22 -3.50 -6.15
C LEU A 99 -16.76 -3.51 -6.10
N ALA A 100 -17.37 -2.92 -5.06
CA ALA A 100 -18.83 -2.82 -4.96
C ALA A 100 -19.45 -2.09 -6.18
N GLN A 101 -20.73 -2.36 -6.47
CA GLN A 101 -21.41 -1.83 -7.68
C GLN A 101 -21.73 -0.32 -7.62
N ALA A 102 -21.76 0.29 -6.45
CA ALA A 102 -22.04 1.71 -6.27
C ALA A 102 -21.28 2.27 -5.05
N PRO A 103 -19.94 2.27 -5.09
CA PRO A 103 -19.16 2.69 -3.94
C PRO A 103 -19.19 4.22 -3.83
N GLN A 104 -19.20 4.72 -2.60
CA GLN A 104 -19.04 6.14 -2.32
C GLN A 104 -17.56 6.42 -2.08
N LEU A 105 -17.03 7.53 -2.62
CA LEU A 105 -15.62 7.90 -2.47
C LEU A 105 -15.11 7.84 -1.01
N PRO A 106 -15.84 8.33 0.02
CA PRO A 106 -15.37 8.21 1.40
C PRO A 106 -15.20 6.76 1.88
N HIS A 107 -16.03 5.83 1.41
CA HIS A 107 -15.88 4.41 1.74
C HIS A 107 -14.69 3.79 1.03
N LEU A 108 -14.39 4.22 -0.19
CA LEU A 108 -13.22 3.79 -0.94
C LEU A 108 -11.93 4.27 -0.28
N PHE A 109 -11.85 5.55 0.09
CA PHE A 109 -10.71 6.10 0.80
C PHE A 109 -10.51 5.42 2.15
N HIS A 110 -11.59 5.07 2.85
CA HIS A 110 -11.50 4.30 4.10
C HIS A 110 -10.97 2.89 3.87
N ALA A 111 -11.45 2.19 2.83
CA ALA A 111 -10.95 0.86 2.49
C ALA A 111 -9.48 0.91 2.07
N LEU A 112 -9.08 1.92 1.31
CA LEU A 112 -7.70 2.12 0.90
C LEU A 112 -6.80 2.47 2.10
N MET A 113 -7.22 3.36 3.01
CA MET A 113 -6.49 3.63 4.26
C MET A 113 -6.32 2.37 5.11
N ALA A 114 -7.29 1.45 5.09
CA ALA A 114 -7.14 0.17 5.78
C ALA A 114 -6.08 -0.73 5.11
N ALA A 115 -5.92 -0.64 3.78
CA ALA A 115 -4.80 -1.28 3.08
C ALA A 115 -3.48 -0.60 3.49
N GLU A 116 -3.36 0.71 3.39
CA GLU A 116 -2.15 1.48 3.77
C GLU A 116 -1.68 1.21 5.20
N LEU A 117 -2.61 1.04 6.15
CA LEU A 117 -2.26 0.70 7.53
C LEU A 117 -1.57 -0.66 7.64
N VAL A 118 -2.02 -1.64 6.85
CA VAL A 118 -1.40 -2.97 6.79
C VAL A 118 -0.09 -2.89 6.02
N ASP A 119 -0.06 -2.08 4.96
CA ASP A 119 1.12 -1.84 4.12
C ASP A 119 2.29 -1.30 4.95
N ASN A 120 2.06 -0.13 5.56
CA ASN A 120 3.01 0.57 6.41
C ASN A 120 3.55 -0.33 7.54
N ALA A 121 2.68 -1.10 8.20
CA ALA A 121 3.09 -2.03 9.24
C ALA A 121 3.96 -3.20 8.71
N GLY A 122 3.71 -3.63 7.47
CA GLY A 122 4.52 -4.67 6.83
C GLY A 122 5.93 -4.19 6.45
N TRP A 123 6.07 -2.95 5.96
CA TRP A 123 7.38 -2.36 5.71
C TRP A 123 8.14 -2.07 7.01
N ASP A 124 7.48 -1.59 8.06
CA ASP A 124 8.08 -1.38 9.38
C ASP A 124 8.62 -2.70 9.99
N LEU A 125 7.90 -3.81 9.77
CA LEU A 125 8.38 -5.14 10.15
C LEU A 125 9.65 -5.53 9.39
N LEU A 126 9.73 -5.26 8.08
CA LEU A 126 10.92 -5.53 7.28
C LEU A 126 12.12 -4.67 7.71
N VAL A 127 11.89 -3.40 8.02
CA VAL A 127 12.88 -2.49 8.62
C VAL A 127 13.42 -3.09 9.93
N SER A 128 12.52 -3.45 10.85
CA SER A 128 12.90 -4.04 12.14
C SER A 128 13.75 -5.31 11.98
N LEU A 129 13.40 -6.18 11.03
CA LEU A 129 14.16 -7.40 10.74
C LEU A 129 15.54 -7.08 10.14
N ALA A 130 15.64 -6.05 9.29
CA ALA A 130 16.91 -5.60 8.73
C ALA A 130 17.84 -5.04 9.82
N GLU A 131 17.31 -4.25 10.75
CA GLU A 131 18.04 -3.74 11.92
C GLU A 131 18.57 -4.89 12.78
N ASP A 132 17.72 -5.84 13.15
CA ASP A 132 18.10 -7.01 13.95
C ASP A 132 19.13 -7.93 13.25
N ALA A 133 19.18 -7.90 11.92
CA ALA A 133 20.15 -8.62 11.11
C ALA A 133 21.46 -7.84 10.85
N ASP A 134 21.56 -6.60 11.34
CA ASP A 134 22.62 -5.62 11.02
C ASP A 134 22.80 -5.42 9.50
N ASP A 135 21.73 -5.49 8.71
CA ASP A 135 21.76 -5.39 7.24
C ASP A 135 21.49 -3.97 6.75
N ASP A 136 22.49 -3.09 6.82
CA ASP A 136 22.39 -1.67 6.45
C ASP A 136 21.79 -1.45 5.04
N GLU A 137 22.14 -2.31 4.07
CA GLU A 137 21.59 -2.22 2.72
C GLU A 137 20.08 -2.51 2.70
N ALA A 138 19.63 -3.53 3.43
CA ALA A 138 18.20 -3.81 3.57
C ALA A 138 17.48 -2.66 4.29
N LEU A 139 18.09 -2.15 5.36
CA LEU A 139 17.55 -1.06 6.15
C LEU A 139 17.31 0.19 5.31
N ASP A 140 18.28 0.59 4.49
CA ASP A 140 18.14 1.74 3.58
C ASP A 140 17.00 1.51 2.57
N THR A 141 16.94 0.33 1.95
CA THR A 141 15.94 0.05 0.90
C THR A 141 14.52 -0.09 1.45
N PHE A 142 14.35 -0.68 2.63
CA PHE A 142 13.05 -0.80 3.29
C PHE A 142 12.61 0.54 3.90
N GLY A 143 13.56 1.31 4.47
CA GLY A 143 13.27 2.61 5.05
C GLY A 143 12.77 3.63 4.02
N LEU A 144 13.27 3.59 2.79
CA LEU A 144 12.73 4.41 1.70
C LEU A 144 11.24 4.13 1.45
N ARG A 145 10.90 2.84 1.30
CA ARG A 145 9.52 2.40 1.01
C ARG A 145 8.58 2.67 2.17
N LEU A 146 9.06 2.44 3.40
CA LEU A 146 8.31 2.81 4.61
C LEU A 146 7.97 4.30 4.63
N ALA A 147 8.91 5.18 4.25
CA ALA A 147 8.66 6.62 4.21
C ALA A 147 7.61 7.00 3.14
N GLU A 148 7.64 6.36 1.97
CA GLU A 148 6.62 6.51 0.93
C GLU A 148 5.24 6.07 1.45
N GLU A 149 5.15 4.93 2.12
CA GLU A 149 3.89 4.45 2.72
C GLU A 149 3.38 5.32 3.88
N GLU A 150 4.28 5.95 4.65
CA GLU A 150 3.89 6.93 5.67
C GLU A 150 3.18 8.14 5.03
N ASP A 151 3.67 8.62 3.89
CA ASP A 151 3.07 9.71 3.13
C ASP A 151 1.71 9.29 2.53
N HIS A 152 1.61 8.08 1.97
CA HIS A 152 0.34 7.52 1.48
C HIS A 152 -0.74 7.49 2.57
N LEU A 153 -0.38 6.90 3.71
CA LEU A 153 -1.25 6.74 4.86
C LEU A 153 -1.71 8.10 5.42
N GLU A 154 -0.80 9.05 5.57
CA GLU A 154 -1.11 10.37 6.11
C GLU A 154 -2.05 11.14 5.16
N PHE A 155 -1.83 11.07 3.85
CA PHE A 155 -2.72 11.71 2.87
C PHE A 155 -4.15 11.16 2.94
N LEU A 156 -4.32 9.84 3.02
CA LEU A 156 -5.65 9.23 3.16
C LEU A 156 -6.29 9.54 4.52
N ARG A 157 -5.50 9.56 5.59
CA ARG A 157 -5.98 9.96 6.92
C ARG A 157 -6.49 11.40 6.92
N GLN A 158 -5.77 12.32 6.31
CA GLN A 158 -6.20 13.72 6.15
C GLN A 158 -7.49 13.79 5.33
N THR A 159 -7.54 13.10 4.19
CA THR A 159 -8.72 13.02 3.32
C THR A 159 -9.96 12.56 4.10
N LEU A 160 -9.85 11.48 4.86
CA LEU A 160 -10.96 10.94 5.65
C LEU A 160 -11.34 11.85 6.82
N THR A 161 -10.37 12.52 7.43
CA THR A 161 -10.64 13.53 8.45
C THR A 161 -11.52 14.63 7.88
N ARG A 162 -11.25 15.13 6.67
CA ARG A 162 -12.06 16.16 6.01
C ARG A 162 -13.49 15.68 5.72
N TYR A 163 -13.65 14.44 5.27
CA TYR A 163 -14.98 13.84 5.11
C TYR A 163 -15.72 13.69 6.45
N ALA A 164 -15.02 13.26 7.50
CA ALA A 164 -15.59 13.11 8.84
C ALA A 164 -16.01 14.46 9.44
N GLU A 165 -15.15 15.48 9.34
CA GLU A 165 -15.45 16.86 9.74
C GLU A 165 -16.69 17.37 9.01
N ASN A 166 -16.73 17.29 7.69
CA ASN A 166 -17.89 17.70 6.89
C ASN A 166 -19.18 16.97 7.31
N ARG A 167 -19.10 15.65 7.55
CA ARG A 167 -20.25 14.82 7.90
C ARG A 167 -20.78 15.06 9.32
N VAL A 168 -19.88 15.25 10.29
CA VAL A 168 -20.22 15.31 11.73
C VAL A 168 -20.40 16.76 12.19
N LEU A 169 -19.51 17.65 11.78
CA LEU A 169 -19.50 19.06 12.20
C LEU A 169 -20.25 19.97 11.21
N GLY A 170 -20.51 19.49 9.99
CA GLY A 170 -21.04 20.31 8.91
C GLY A 170 -19.99 21.24 8.30
N GLY A 171 -20.42 22.09 7.36
CA GLY A 171 -19.53 23.06 6.68
C GLY A 171 -19.13 22.64 5.27
N ALA A 172 -18.23 23.40 4.64
CA ALA A 172 -17.72 23.08 3.31
C ALA A 172 -16.69 21.95 3.40
N LEU A 173 -16.77 20.99 2.48
CA LEU A 173 -15.71 20.00 2.31
C LEU A 173 -14.48 20.70 1.72
N HIS A 174 -13.33 20.45 2.33
CA HIS A 174 -12.02 20.94 1.89
C HIS A 174 -11.05 19.78 1.85
N LEU A 175 -10.98 19.08 0.72
CA LEU A 175 -10.04 17.96 0.53
C LEU A 175 -8.60 18.48 0.41
N PRO A 176 -7.59 17.68 0.81
CA PRO A 176 -6.19 18.04 0.59
C PRO A 176 -5.92 18.25 -0.91
N SER A 177 -5.05 19.21 -1.21
CA SER A 177 -4.40 19.36 -2.51
C SER A 177 -2.92 19.01 -2.38
N GLU A 178 -2.21 18.86 -3.50
CA GLU A 178 -0.76 18.59 -3.59
C GLU A 178 0.05 19.16 -2.40
N LEU A 179 0.92 18.34 -1.82
CA LEU A 179 1.91 18.74 -0.81
C LEU A 179 2.87 19.82 -1.35
#